data_AF-A0A0N8JWR5-F1
#
_entry.id   AF-A0A0N8JWR5-F1
#
_cell.length_a   1.000
_cell.length_b   1.000
_cell.length_c   1.000
_cell.angle_alpha   90.00
_cell.angle_beta   90.00
_cell.angle_gamma   90.00
#
_symmetry.space_group_name_H-M   'P 1'
#
loop_
_entity.id
_entity.type
_entity.pdbx_description
1 polymer ?
#
loop_
_entity_poly.entity_id
_entity_poly.type
_entity_poly.pdbx_seq_one_letter_code
_entity_poly.pdbx_strand_id
1 'polypeptide(L)'
;MATSAMEPLRQIFLQYLMPEECFDRFFLHLDFLHVPCLKIVLSKVLGFGIILGSVMVKLPQVFKLIGAKSAEGLSFGAILLELFAITGTMAYSIANSFPFSAWGEALFLMLQTLAIGFLIQHYRGNTLAGLLFLVVYFCTVSLLLSPVTPLLVVTTMQASNMPAIIVSRLLQAGMNYRNGHTGQLSAVSVFLLFAGSLARIFTSLQETGDSLMALTYVISSCCNSLIAAQVLYYWNCSPALRKKRE
;
A
#
# COMPACT_ATOMS: atom_id res chain seq x y z
N MET A 1 39.83 -2.24 16.38
CA MET A 1 38.70 -1.55 17.04
C MET A 1 37.59 -1.11 16.06
N ALA A 2 37.81 -1.10 14.74
CA ALA A 2 36.76 -0.85 13.73
C ALA A 2 35.96 -2.10 13.29
N THR A 3 36.40 -3.31 13.69
CA THR A 3 35.80 -4.58 13.29
C THR A 3 34.52 -4.93 14.06
N SER A 4 34.43 -4.56 15.34
CA SER A 4 33.30 -4.95 16.22
C SER A 4 32.00 -4.18 15.97
N ALA A 5 32.06 -2.98 15.37
CA ALA A 5 30.86 -2.24 14.94
C ALA A 5 30.38 -2.66 13.54
N MET A 6 31.29 -3.21 12.73
CA MET A 6 31.01 -3.66 11.37
C MET A 6 30.30 -5.02 11.37
N GLU A 7 30.56 -5.89 12.34
CA GLU A 7 29.91 -7.21 12.47
C GLU A 7 28.39 -7.15 12.69
N PRO A 8 27.84 -6.36 13.63
CA PRO A 8 26.38 -6.25 13.79
C PRO A 8 25.75 -5.56 12.57
N LEU A 9 26.43 -4.58 11.97
CA LEU A 9 25.96 -3.93 10.74
C LEU A 9 25.93 -4.94 9.58
N ARG A 10 27.00 -5.72 9.41
CA ARG A 10 27.10 -6.78 8.39
C ARG A 10 25.99 -7.80 8.57
N GLN A 11 25.74 -8.27 9.79
CA GLN A 11 24.62 -9.20 10.05
C GLN A 11 23.26 -8.61 9.67
N ILE A 12 23.00 -7.34 9.98
CA ILE A 12 21.75 -6.67 9.58
C ILE A 12 21.63 -6.58 8.06
N PHE A 13 22.70 -6.20 7.36
CA PHE A 13 22.73 -6.11 5.91
C PHE A 13 22.50 -7.48 5.25
N LEU A 14 23.13 -8.52 5.79
CA LEU A 14 23.01 -9.89 5.27
C LEU A 14 21.63 -10.50 5.51
N GLN A 15 21.04 -10.20 6.66
CA GLN A 15 19.76 -10.77 7.05
C GLN A 15 18.56 -10.07 6.38
N TYR A 16 18.65 -8.74 6.18
CA TYR A 16 17.50 -7.95 5.73
C TYR A 16 17.66 -7.34 4.34
N LEU A 17 18.88 -7.09 3.84
CA LEU A 17 19.10 -6.29 2.63
C LEU A 17 19.67 -7.07 1.44
N MET A 18 20.67 -7.93 1.64
CA MET A 18 21.36 -8.61 0.54
C MET A 18 22.06 -9.91 0.94
N PRO A 19 22.26 -10.86 0.00
CA PRO A 19 23.07 -12.06 0.23
C PRO A 19 24.55 -11.74 0.51
N GLU A 20 25.28 -12.69 1.12
CA GLU A 20 26.73 -12.58 1.39
C GLU A 20 27.54 -12.28 0.13
N GLU A 21 27.23 -12.95 -0.97
CA GLU A 21 27.91 -12.70 -2.25
C GLU A 21 27.75 -11.26 -2.74
N CYS A 22 26.58 -10.64 -2.51
CA CYS A 22 26.33 -9.25 -2.88
C CYS A 22 27.03 -8.28 -1.94
N PHE A 23 27.11 -8.60 -0.65
CA PHE A 23 27.87 -7.83 0.31
C PHE A 23 29.35 -7.82 -0.05
N ASP A 24 29.90 -8.97 -0.38
CA ASP A 24 31.31 -9.13 -0.75
C ASP A 24 31.62 -8.44 -2.08
N ARG A 25 30.71 -8.49 -3.06
CA ARG A 25 30.87 -7.76 -4.33
C ARG A 25 30.87 -6.24 -4.13
N PHE A 26 29.98 -5.71 -3.30
CA PHE A 26 29.90 -4.26 -3.07
C PHE A 26 30.99 -3.72 -2.16
N PHE A 27 31.27 -4.39 -1.04
CA PHE A 27 32.14 -3.84 0.00
C PHE A 27 33.57 -4.38 -0.07
N LEU A 28 33.81 -5.59 -0.57
CA LEU A 28 35.16 -6.14 -0.73
C LEU A 28 35.73 -5.90 -2.13
N HIS A 29 34.90 -6.02 -3.18
CA HIS A 29 35.33 -5.86 -4.58
C HIS A 29 35.01 -4.50 -5.19
N LEU A 30 34.29 -3.61 -4.47
CA LEU A 30 33.87 -2.28 -4.91
C LEU A 30 33.08 -2.29 -6.25
N ASP A 31 32.42 -3.41 -6.56
CA ASP A 31 31.63 -3.58 -7.79
C ASP A 31 30.18 -3.14 -7.57
N PHE A 32 29.98 -1.83 -7.44
CA PHE A 32 28.68 -1.20 -7.17
C PHE A 32 27.65 -1.34 -8.31
N LEU A 33 28.09 -1.73 -9.51
CA LEU A 33 27.26 -1.84 -10.71
C LEU A 33 26.93 -3.28 -11.07
N HIS A 34 27.19 -4.24 -10.17
CA HIS A 34 26.78 -5.62 -10.35
C HIS A 34 25.24 -5.73 -10.41
N VAL A 35 24.71 -5.79 -11.64
CA VAL A 35 23.27 -5.65 -11.94
C VAL A 35 22.37 -6.57 -11.10
N PRO A 36 22.67 -7.87 -10.92
CA PRO A 36 21.86 -8.76 -10.07
C PRO A 36 21.78 -8.29 -8.60
N CYS A 37 22.91 -7.93 -8.01
CA CYS A 37 22.97 -7.48 -6.61
C CYS A 37 22.33 -6.11 -6.42
N LEU A 38 22.51 -5.21 -7.39
CA LEU A 38 21.90 -3.89 -7.37
C LEU A 38 20.37 -3.99 -7.41
N LYS A 39 19.80 -4.87 -8.22
CA LYS A 39 18.35 -5.11 -8.27
C LYS A 39 17.80 -5.60 -6.94
N ILE A 40 18.49 -6.55 -6.28
CA ILE A 40 18.08 -7.08 -4.98
C ILE A 40 18.07 -5.97 -3.92
N VAL A 41 19.18 -5.22 -3.81
CA VAL A 41 19.29 -4.14 -2.83
C VAL A 41 18.27 -3.05 -3.09
N LEU A 42 18.12 -2.60 -4.34
CA LEU A 42 17.10 -1.62 -4.70
C LEU A 42 15.71 -2.11 -4.31
N SER A 43 15.38 -3.36 -4.63
CA SER A 43 14.06 -3.91 -4.31
C SER A 43 13.79 -3.87 -2.80
N LYS A 44 14.76 -4.26 -1.97
CA LYS A 44 14.61 -4.26 -0.51
C LYS A 44 14.51 -2.84 0.03
N VAL A 45 15.35 -1.92 -0.42
CA VAL A 45 15.30 -0.50 -0.02
C VAL A 45 13.95 0.11 -0.39
N LEU A 46 13.47 -0.11 -1.62
CA LEU A 46 12.15 0.36 -2.03
C LEU A 46 11.04 -0.28 -1.18
N GLY A 47 11.09 -1.60 -0.95
CA GLY A 47 10.10 -2.31 -0.12
C GLY A 47 10.02 -1.75 1.30
N PHE A 48 11.15 -1.59 1.99
CA PHE A 48 11.19 -0.99 3.32
C PHE A 48 10.83 0.50 3.33
N GLY A 49 11.22 1.24 2.29
CA GLY A 49 10.81 2.64 2.13
C GLY A 49 9.29 2.78 2.01
N ILE A 50 8.65 1.89 1.26
CA ILE A 50 7.19 1.84 1.14
C ILE A 50 6.55 1.46 2.48
N ILE A 51 7.10 0.46 3.19
CA ILE A 51 6.63 0.09 4.53
C ILE A 51 6.69 1.29 5.47
N LEU A 52 7.83 2.00 5.52
CA LEU A 52 8.01 3.18 6.37
C LEU A 52 7.00 4.28 6.00
N GLY A 53 6.81 4.53 4.70
CA GLY A 53 5.80 5.47 4.21
C GLY A 53 4.40 5.09 4.66
N SER A 54 4.04 3.80 4.59
CA SER A 54 2.71 3.27 4.94
C SER A 54 2.31 3.53 6.39
N VAL A 55 3.28 3.60 7.31
CA VAL A 55 3.05 3.93 8.73
C VAL A 55 2.43 5.32 8.89
N MET A 56 2.76 6.26 7.99
CA MET A 56 2.32 7.66 8.09
C MET A 56 1.08 7.97 7.25
N VAL A 57 0.61 7.06 6.40
CA VAL A 57 -0.44 7.36 5.41
C VAL A 57 -1.78 7.70 6.06
N LYS A 58 -2.22 6.92 7.05
CA LYS A 58 -3.54 7.08 7.67
C LYS A 58 -3.49 7.80 9.02
N LEU A 59 -2.31 7.99 9.62
CA LEU A 59 -2.17 8.71 10.89
C LEU A 59 -2.74 10.14 10.87
N PRO A 60 -2.54 10.96 9.82
CA PRO A 60 -3.18 12.28 9.75
C PRO A 60 -4.71 12.19 9.82
N GLN A 61 -5.30 11.15 9.23
CA GLN A 61 -6.73 10.91 9.30
C GLN A 61 -7.14 10.51 10.73
N VAL A 62 -6.41 9.60 11.39
CA VAL A 62 -6.65 9.21 12.80
C VAL A 62 -6.63 10.44 13.72
N PHE A 63 -5.60 11.28 13.63
CA PHE A 63 -5.50 12.49 14.45
C PHE A 63 -6.64 13.48 14.16
N LYS A 64 -7.05 13.60 12.91
CA LYS A 64 -8.20 14.45 12.53
C LYS A 64 -9.50 13.96 13.17
N LEU A 65 -9.75 12.65 13.22
CA LEU A 65 -10.94 12.08 13.88
C LEU A 65 -10.92 12.35 15.38
N ILE A 66 -9.77 12.13 16.03
CA ILE A 66 -9.61 12.35 17.47
C ILE A 66 -9.81 13.82 17.82
N GLY A 67 -9.20 14.72 17.04
CA GLY A 67 -9.31 16.17 17.24
C GLY A 67 -10.73 16.69 17.01
N ALA A 68 -11.42 16.21 15.97
CA ALA A 68 -12.79 16.61 15.67
C ALA A 68 -13.83 15.95 16.58
N LYS A 69 -13.48 14.82 17.23
CA LYS A 69 -14.40 13.94 17.98
C LYS A 69 -15.67 13.57 17.20
N SER A 70 -15.55 13.50 15.88
CA SER A 70 -16.64 13.21 14.96
C SER A 70 -16.14 12.37 13.80
N ALA A 71 -16.98 11.45 13.35
CA ALA A 71 -16.77 10.59 12.19
C ALA A 71 -17.72 10.92 11.02
N GLU A 72 -18.26 12.14 11.02
CA GLU A 72 -19.14 12.62 9.95
C GLU A 72 -18.42 12.65 8.59
N GLY A 73 -19.14 12.28 7.52
CA GLY A 73 -18.58 12.19 6.17
C GLY A 73 -17.75 10.93 5.88
N LEU A 74 -17.49 10.07 6.87
CA LEU A 74 -16.81 8.78 6.66
C LEU A 74 -17.79 7.62 6.57
N SER A 75 -17.59 6.76 5.57
CA SER A 75 -18.38 5.52 5.40
C SER A 75 -17.70 4.34 6.08
N PHE A 76 -18.38 3.74 7.06
CA PHE A 76 -17.90 2.50 7.69
C PHE A 76 -17.82 1.35 6.68
N GLY A 77 -18.74 1.28 5.70
CA GLY A 77 -18.69 0.27 4.64
C GLY A 77 -17.44 0.40 3.77
N ALA A 78 -16.98 1.62 3.49
CA ALA A 78 -15.71 1.84 2.77
C ALA A 78 -14.51 1.33 3.58
N ILE A 79 -14.52 1.51 4.90
CA ILE A 79 -13.48 0.97 5.79
C ILE A 79 -13.48 -0.56 5.81
N LEU A 80 -14.66 -1.20 5.81
CA LEU A 80 -14.75 -2.66 5.72
C LEU A 80 -14.21 -3.19 4.40
N LEU A 81 -14.51 -2.54 3.27
CA LEU A 81 -13.97 -2.91 1.96
C LEU A 81 -12.46 -2.71 1.89
N GLU A 82 -11.95 -1.63 2.48
CA GLU A 82 -10.50 -1.39 2.58
C GLU A 82 -9.81 -2.47 3.42
N LEU A 83 -10.37 -2.84 4.57
CA LEU A 83 -9.86 -3.93 5.39
C LEU A 83 -9.92 -5.27 4.67
N PHE A 84 -10.99 -5.56 3.94
CA PHE A 84 -11.11 -6.79 3.14
C PHE A 84 -9.95 -6.89 2.13
N ALA A 85 -9.70 -5.81 1.37
CA ALA A 85 -8.63 -5.79 0.37
C ALA A 85 -7.23 -5.96 0.98
N ILE A 86 -6.94 -5.21 2.04
CA ILE A 86 -5.66 -5.26 2.76
C ILE A 86 -5.44 -6.65 3.38
N THR A 87 -6.48 -7.22 4.00
CA THR A 87 -6.42 -8.56 4.60
C THR A 87 -6.19 -9.62 3.55
N GLY A 88 -6.84 -9.53 2.38
CA GLY A 88 -6.62 -10.43 1.26
C GLY A 88 -5.17 -10.44 0.81
N THR A 89 -4.57 -9.26 0.63
CA THR A 89 -3.14 -9.15 0.28
C THR A 89 -2.22 -9.73 1.34
N MET A 90 -2.47 -9.43 2.61
CA MET A 90 -1.67 -9.95 3.73
C MET A 90 -1.77 -11.48 3.83
N ALA A 91 -2.98 -12.03 3.85
CA ALA A 91 -3.21 -13.46 3.99
C ALA A 91 -2.67 -14.25 2.79
N TYR A 92 -2.86 -13.74 1.58
CA TYR A 92 -2.27 -14.34 0.37
C TYR A 92 -0.73 -14.35 0.44
N SER A 93 -0.12 -13.24 0.88
CA SER A 93 1.33 -13.13 0.98
C SER A 93 1.92 -14.05 2.04
N ILE A 94 1.24 -14.19 3.19
CA ILE A 94 1.64 -15.12 4.25
C ILE A 94 1.46 -16.57 3.79
N ALA A 95 0.34 -16.90 3.12
CA ALA A 95 0.08 -18.25 2.62
C ALA A 95 1.11 -18.72 1.58
N ASN A 96 1.61 -17.80 0.75
CA ASN A 96 2.68 -18.08 -0.23
C ASN A 96 4.09 -17.88 0.34
N SER A 97 4.24 -17.63 1.65
CA SER A 97 5.53 -17.45 2.33
C SER A 97 6.39 -16.32 1.74
N PHE A 98 5.77 -15.24 1.28
CA PHE A 98 6.49 -14.08 0.75
C PHE A 98 7.22 -13.31 1.85
N PRO A 99 8.39 -12.71 1.53
CA PRO A 99 9.16 -11.95 2.50
C PRO A 99 8.36 -10.74 3.00
N PHE A 100 8.57 -10.36 4.26
CA PHE A 100 7.86 -9.23 4.89
C PHE A 100 8.03 -7.90 4.12
N SER A 101 9.16 -7.67 3.47
CA SER A 101 9.38 -6.50 2.60
C SER A 101 8.35 -6.36 1.48
N ALA A 102 7.77 -7.48 1.03
CA ALA A 102 6.81 -7.52 -0.07
C ALA A 102 5.37 -7.22 0.37
N TRP A 103 5.00 -7.41 1.64
CA TRP A 103 3.61 -7.24 2.10
C TRP A 103 3.45 -6.46 3.41
N GLY A 104 4.55 -6.10 4.09
CA GLY A 104 4.53 -5.48 5.41
C GLY A 104 3.77 -4.16 5.47
N GLU A 105 3.62 -3.45 4.35
CA GLU A 105 2.77 -2.24 4.27
C GLU A 105 1.31 -2.56 4.64
N ALA A 106 0.83 -3.75 4.25
CA ALA A 106 -0.53 -4.18 4.48
C ALA A 106 -0.80 -4.31 5.98
N LEU A 107 0.17 -4.78 6.76
CA LEU A 107 0.06 -4.88 8.22
C LEU A 107 -0.15 -3.50 8.85
N PHE A 108 0.68 -2.51 8.51
CA PHE A 108 0.57 -1.17 9.10
C PHE A 108 -0.69 -0.45 8.64
N LEU A 109 -1.08 -0.60 7.37
CA LEU A 109 -2.33 -0.04 6.85
C LEU A 109 -3.54 -0.70 7.50
N MET A 110 -3.50 -2.02 7.73
CA MET A 110 -4.55 -2.76 8.43
C MET A 110 -4.76 -2.20 9.83
N LEU A 111 -3.69 -2.07 10.63
CA LEU A 111 -3.78 -1.57 12.01
C LEU A 111 -4.35 -0.14 12.06
N GLN A 112 -3.87 0.75 11.18
CA GLN A 112 -4.40 2.12 11.12
C GLN A 112 -5.86 2.16 10.65
N THR A 113 -6.24 1.30 9.70
CA THR A 113 -7.61 1.24 9.17
C THR A 113 -8.58 0.64 10.19
N LEU A 114 -8.14 -0.34 11.01
CA LEU A 114 -8.90 -0.83 12.16
C LEU A 114 -9.12 0.27 13.20
N ALA A 115 -8.09 1.05 13.51
CA ALA A 115 -8.21 2.17 14.44
C ALA A 115 -9.25 3.19 13.92
N ILE A 116 -9.22 3.53 12.63
CA ILE A 116 -10.24 4.39 12.01
C ILE A 116 -11.63 3.76 12.11
N GLY A 117 -11.78 2.47 11.77
CA GLY A 117 -13.05 1.76 11.85
C GLY A 117 -13.65 1.77 13.27
N PHE A 118 -12.82 1.54 14.28
CA PHE A 118 -13.21 1.64 15.69
C PHE A 118 -13.65 3.06 16.06
N LEU A 119 -12.84 4.08 15.72
CA LEU A 119 -13.15 5.48 16.00
C LEU A 119 -14.46 5.93 15.34
N ILE A 120 -14.76 5.44 14.14
CA ILE A 120 -16.03 5.70 13.46
C ILE A 120 -17.22 5.20 14.30
N GLN A 121 -17.17 3.96 14.80
CA GLN A 121 -18.25 3.41 15.62
C GLN A 121 -18.34 4.10 16.98
N HIS A 122 -17.20 4.40 17.60
CA HIS A 122 -17.12 5.11 18.87
C HIS A 122 -17.76 6.51 18.80
N TYR A 123 -17.39 7.34 17.82
CA TYR A 123 -17.94 8.70 17.67
C TYR A 123 -19.37 8.73 17.13
N ARG A 124 -19.90 7.63 16.61
CA ARG A 124 -21.33 7.47 16.29
C ARG A 124 -22.18 7.04 17.51
N GLY A 125 -21.57 6.90 18.68
CA GLY A 125 -22.25 6.51 19.93
C GLY A 125 -22.31 5.00 20.18
N ASN A 126 -21.76 4.16 19.29
CA ASN A 126 -21.88 2.70 19.35
C ASN A 126 -20.52 2.04 19.68
N THR A 127 -19.90 2.39 20.80
CA THR A 127 -18.58 1.85 21.20
C THR A 127 -18.56 0.32 21.30
N LEU A 128 -19.65 -0.28 21.79
CA LEU A 128 -19.77 -1.75 21.87
C LEU A 128 -19.68 -2.40 20.48
N ALA A 129 -20.34 -1.82 19.47
CA ALA A 129 -20.25 -2.30 18.10
C ALA A 129 -18.81 -2.17 17.55
N GLY A 130 -18.10 -1.10 17.93
CA GLY A 130 -16.68 -0.93 17.61
C GLY A 130 -15.79 -2.01 18.23
N LEU A 131 -16.00 -2.36 19.51
CA LEU A 131 -15.25 -3.44 20.17
C LEU A 131 -15.56 -4.81 19.57
N LEU A 132 -16.85 -5.11 19.32
CA LEU A 132 -17.27 -6.34 18.67
C LEU A 132 -16.67 -6.46 17.26
N PHE A 133 -16.64 -5.36 16.51
CA PHE A 133 -15.98 -5.30 15.21
C PHE A 133 -14.50 -5.70 15.28
N LEU A 134 -13.74 -5.19 16.26
CA LEU A 134 -12.33 -5.57 16.45
C LEU A 134 -12.19 -7.07 16.75
N VAL A 135 -12.99 -7.60 17.68
CA VAL A 135 -12.96 -9.03 18.04
C VAL A 135 -13.27 -9.90 16.83
N VAL A 136 -14.37 -9.62 16.13
CA VAL A 136 -14.78 -10.37 14.92
C VAL A 136 -13.70 -10.29 13.85
N TYR A 137 -13.10 -9.12 13.65
CA TYR A 137 -12.04 -8.94 12.68
C TYR A 137 -10.81 -9.80 13.01
N PHE A 138 -10.28 -9.74 14.23
CA PHE A 138 -9.12 -10.55 14.62
C PHE A 138 -9.42 -12.06 14.61
N CYS A 139 -10.62 -12.48 14.99
CA CYS A 139 -11.04 -13.88 14.83
C CYS A 139 -11.06 -14.30 13.35
N THR A 140 -11.58 -13.45 12.47
CA THR A 140 -11.63 -13.71 11.02
C THR A 140 -10.22 -13.82 10.43
N VAL A 141 -9.32 -12.89 10.78
CA VAL A 141 -7.92 -12.95 10.32
C VAL A 141 -7.22 -14.20 10.84
N SER A 142 -7.43 -14.56 12.11
CA SER A 142 -6.83 -15.76 12.70
C SER A 142 -7.29 -17.04 12.00
N LEU A 143 -8.59 -17.13 11.67
CA LEU A 143 -9.13 -18.23 10.87
C LEU A 143 -8.53 -18.25 9.46
N LEU A 144 -8.44 -17.09 8.81
CA LEU A 144 -7.92 -16.95 7.46
C LEU A 144 -6.44 -17.35 7.35
N LEU A 145 -5.65 -17.07 8.40
CA LEU A 145 -4.24 -17.45 8.48
C LEU A 145 -4.01 -18.87 9.00
N SER A 146 -5.04 -19.53 9.50
CA SER A 146 -4.94 -20.91 9.98
C SER A 146 -4.75 -21.88 8.79
N PRO A 147 -4.12 -23.05 9.02
CA PRO A 147 -3.96 -24.07 7.98
C PRO A 147 -5.29 -24.67 7.48
N VAL A 148 -6.42 -24.33 8.13
CA VAL A 148 -7.76 -24.78 7.73
C VAL A 148 -8.25 -24.04 6.48
N THR A 149 -7.75 -22.82 6.22
CA THR A 149 -8.20 -22.02 5.09
C THR A 149 -7.53 -22.48 3.78
N PRO A 150 -8.30 -22.88 2.76
CA PRO A 150 -7.73 -23.25 1.46
C PRO A 150 -7.06 -22.05 0.78
N LEU A 151 -5.93 -22.29 0.11
CA LEU A 151 -5.22 -21.27 -0.68
C LEU A 151 -6.13 -20.58 -1.72
N LEU A 152 -7.13 -21.29 -2.25
CA LEU A 152 -8.11 -20.74 -3.18
C LEU A 152 -8.88 -19.55 -2.60
N VAL A 153 -9.22 -19.58 -1.31
CA VAL A 153 -9.97 -18.49 -0.66
C VAL A 153 -9.11 -17.22 -0.61
N VAL A 154 -7.87 -17.33 -0.12
CA VAL A 154 -6.98 -16.15 -0.05
C VAL A 154 -6.56 -15.66 -1.44
N THR A 155 -6.42 -16.55 -2.42
CA THR A 155 -6.11 -16.19 -3.81
C THR A 155 -7.26 -15.44 -4.47
N THR A 156 -8.50 -15.88 -4.25
CA THR A 156 -9.69 -15.20 -4.79
C THR A 156 -9.90 -13.84 -4.12
N MET A 157 -9.64 -13.73 -2.81
CA MET A 157 -9.61 -12.43 -2.12
C MET A 157 -8.58 -11.49 -2.75
N GLN A 158 -7.34 -11.95 -2.95
CA GLN A 158 -6.31 -11.13 -3.62
C GLN A 158 -6.70 -10.75 -5.06
N ALA A 159 -7.23 -11.69 -5.84
CA ALA A 159 -7.66 -11.44 -7.22
C ALA A 159 -8.80 -10.42 -7.29
N SER A 160 -9.70 -10.39 -6.31
CA SER A 160 -10.82 -9.44 -6.25
C SER A 160 -10.38 -7.99 -6.05
N ASN A 161 -9.15 -7.75 -5.58
CA ASN A 161 -8.57 -6.40 -5.48
C ASN A 161 -8.42 -5.76 -6.87
N MET A 162 -8.14 -6.54 -7.91
CA MET A 162 -7.93 -6.02 -9.25
C MET A 162 -9.18 -5.35 -9.84
N PRO A 163 -10.36 -6.03 -9.91
CA PRO A 163 -11.60 -5.37 -10.31
C PRO A 163 -11.93 -4.13 -9.48
N ALA A 164 -11.73 -4.19 -8.15
CA ALA A 164 -12.01 -3.06 -7.27
C ALA A 164 -11.18 -1.82 -7.62
N ILE A 165 -9.87 -2.00 -7.87
CA ILE A 165 -8.96 -0.93 -8.30
C ILE A 165 -9.40 -0.35 -9.65
N ILE A 166 -9.68 -1.22 -10.63
CA ILE A 166 -10.11 -0.80 -11.98
C ILE A 166 -11.37 0.05 -11.89
N VAL A 167 -12.42 -0.47 -11.26
CA VAL A 167 -13.71 0.22 -11.16
C VAL A 167 -13.55 1.56 -10.43
N SER A 168 -12.85 1.58 -9.29
CA SER A 168 -12.60 2.80 -8.53
C SER A 168 -11.91 3.89 -9.36
N ARG A 169 -10.86 3.52 -10.11
CA ARG A 169 -10.08 4.46 -10.92
C ARG A 169 -10.80 4.87 -12.20
N LEU A 170 -11.55 3.98 -12.84
CA LEU A 170 -12.37 4.32 -14.01
C LEU A 170 -13.51 5.29 -13.65
N LEU A 171 -14.17 5.09 -12.51
CA LEU A 171 -15.19 6.02 -12.02
C LEU A 171 -14.57 7.41 -11.77
N GLN A 172 -13.40 7.45 -11.13
CA GLN A 172 -12.68 8.70 -10.91
C GLN A 172 -12.27 9.38 -12.23
N ALA A 173 -11.77 8.61 -13.19
CA ALA A 173 -11.39 9.10 -14.51
C ALA A 173 -12.59 9.69 -15.27
N GLY A 174 -13.73 8.99 -15.23
CA GLY A 174 -14.97 9.45 -15.85
C GLY A 174 -15.47 10.75 -15.22
N MET A 175 -15.40 10.87 -13.90
CA MET A 175 -15.75 12.12 -13.19
C MET A 175 -14.84 13.28 -13.59
N ASN A 176 -13.52 13.08 -13.65
CA ASN A 176 -12.57 14.10 -14.09
C ASN A 176 -12.88 14.58 -15.52
N TYR A 177 -13.14 13.64 -16.44
CA TYR A 177 -13.47 13.95 -17.83
C TYR A 177 -14.78 14.74 -17.94
N ARG A 178 -15.84 14.29 -17.25
CA ARG A 178 -17.15 14.97 -17.25
C ARG A 178 -17.08 16.38 -16.66
N ASN A 179 -16.24 16.59 -15.64
CA ASN A 179 -16.07 17.89 -15.01
C ASN A 179 -15.15 18.84 -15.81
N GLY A 180 -14.33 18.30 -16.72
CA GLY A 180 -13.32 19.08 -17.46
C GLY A 180 -12.22 19.67 -16.57
N HIS A 181 -12.09 19.16 -15.34
CA HIS A 181 -11.05 19.51 -14.38
C HIS A 181 -10.89 18.39 -13.34
N THR A 182 -9.73 18.34 -12.68
CA THR A 182 -9.46 17.35 -11.62
C THR A 182 -9.90 17.81 -10.22
N GLY A 183 -10.36 19.05 -10.07
CA GLY A 183 -10.97 19.55 -8.83
C GLY A 183 -9.96 19.66 -7.68
N GLN A 184 -10.27 19.04 -6.54
CA GLN A 184 -9.41 19.03 -5.34
C GLN A 184 -8.41 17.85 -5.34
N LEU A 185 -8.24 17.17 -6.47
CA LEU A 185 -7.29 16.06 -6.56
C LEU A 185 -5.85 16.59 -6.43
N SER A 186 -5.15 16.17 -5.39
CA SER A 186 -3.75 16.56 -5.19
C SER A 186 -2.87 15.91 -6.26
N ALA A 187 -2.29 16.73 -7.14
CA ALA A 187 -1.35 16.27 -8.17
C ALA A 187 -0.19 15.46 -7.55
N VAL A 188 0.37 15.96 -6.45
CA VAL A 188 1.43 15.28 -5.69
C VAL A 188 0.98 13.88 -5.28
N SER A 189 -0.24 13.74 -4.75
CA SER A 189 -0.77 12.43 -4.33
C SER A 189 -0.93 11.47 -5.51
N VAL A 190 -1.41 11.96 -6.66
CA VAL A 190 -1.57 11.14 -7.87
C VAL A 190 -0.24 10.63 -8.39
N PHE A 191 0.79 11.49 -8.47
CA PHE A 191 2.13 11.07 -8.90
C PHE A 191 2.79 10.12 -7.90
N LEU A 192 2.61 10.33 -6.60
CA LEU A 192 3.10 9.41 -5.58
C LEU A 192 2.41 8.03 -5.67
N LEU A 193 1.09 7.99 -5.91
CA LEU A 193 0.38 6.73 -6.13
C LEU A 193 0.89 6.00 -7.38
N PHE A 194 1.12 6.74 -8.47
CA PHE A 194 1.70 6.18 -9.69
C PHE A 194 3.11 5.62 -9.45
N ALA A 195 4.01 6.42 -8.88
CA ALA A 195 5.38 6.01 -8.57
C ALA A 195 5.43 4.83 -7.59
N GLY A 196 4.59 4.86 -6.54
CA GLY A 196 4.46 3.77 -5.58
C GLY A 196 3.96 2.47 -6.23
N SER A 197 2.96 2.54 -7.12
CA SER A 197 2.51 1.36 -7.87
C SER A 197 3.58 0.81 -8.81
N LEU A 198 4.40 1.67 -9.44
CA LEU A 198 5.51 1.25 -10.28
C LEU A 198 6.62 0.56 -9.46
N ALA A 199 6.98 1.16 -8.32
CA ALA A 199 7.91 0.55 -7.37
C ALA A 199 7.42 -0.85 -6.95
N ARG A 200 6.12 -0.99 -6.68
CA ARG A 200 5.50 -2.26 -6.30
C ARG A 200 5.52 -3.33 -7.40
N ILE A 201 5.48 -2.96 -8.68
CA ILE A 201 5.69 -3.92 -9.77
C ILE A 201 7.10 -4.50 -9.68
N PHE A 202 8.11 -3.63 -9.56
CA PHE A 202 9.51 -4.05 -9.48
C PHE A 202 9.78 -4.91 -8.25
N THR A 203 9.34 -4.47 -7.07
CA THR A 203 9.58 -5.23 -5.84
C THR A 203 8.80 -6.55 -5.82
N SER A 204 7.57 -6.60 -6.33
CA SER A 204 6.82 -7.86 -6.38
C SER A 204 7.51 -8.89 -7.28
N LEU A 205 7.93 -8.48 -8.47
CA LEU A 205 8.65 -9.39 -9.39
C LEU A 205 9.98 -9.85 -8.80
N GLN A 206 10.73 -8.95 -8.16
CA GLN A 206 12.06 -9.27 -7.62
C GLN A 206 12.02 -10.06 -6.31
N GLU A 207 11.03 -9.83 -5.44
CA GLU A 207 10.98 -10.46 -4.11
C GLU A 207 10.06 -11.68 -4.03
N THR A 208 9.04 -11.76 -4.86
CA THR A 208 8.06 -12.86 -4.81
C THR A 208 8.05 -13.73 -6.07
N GLY A 209 8.38 -13.15 -7.22
CA GLY A 209 8.21 -13.82 -8.52
C GLY A 209 6.75 -14.10 -8.88
N ASP A 210 5.79 -13.57 -8.10
CA ASP A 210 4.37 -13.90 -8.26
C ASP A 210 3.69 -13.02 -9.31
N SER A 211 3.12 -13.69 -10.31
CA SER A 211 2.46 -13.02 -11.43
C SER A 211 1.15 -12.35 -11.02
N LEU A 212 0.42 -12.89 -10.04
CA LEU A 212 -0.88 -12.33 -9.63
C LEU A 212 -0.68 -10.98 -8.92
N MET A 213 0.27 -10.92 -7.99
CA MET A 213 0.61 -9.70 -7.26
C MET A 213 1.23 -8.66 -8.20
N ALA A 214 2.17 -9.07 -9.06
CA ALA A 214 2.75 -8.18 -10.06
C ALA A 214 1.67 -7.60 -11.00
N LEU A 215 0.76 -8.43 -11.51
CA LEU A 215 -0.32 -8.00 -12.40
C LEU A 215 -1.28 -7.03 -11.71
N THR A 216 -1.56 -7.23 -10.42
CA THR A 216 -2.38 -6.29 -9.63
C THR A 216 -1.76 -4.90 -9.63
N TYR A 217 -0.44 -4.80 -9.43
CA TYR A 217 0.26 -3.51 -9.44
C TYR A 217 0.46 -2.95 -10.85
N VAL A 218 0.60 -3.79 -11.89
CA VAL A 218 0.60 -3.35 -13.29
C VAL A 218 -0.71 -2.64 -13.62
N ILE A 219 -1.84 -3.26 -13.30
CA ILE A 219 -3.16 -2.64 -13.51
C ILE A 219 -3.29 -1.35 -12.71
N SER A 220 -2.89 -1.37 -11.44
CA SER A 220 -2.89 -0.17 -10.59
C SER A 220 -2.07 0.96 -11.20
N SER A 221 -0.88 0.66 -11.72
CA SER A 221 0.01 1.63 -12.39
C SER A 221 -0.61 2.19 -13.67
N CYS A 222 -1.19 1.34 -14.52
CA CYS A 222 -1.91 1.80 -15.71
C CYS A 222 -3.07 2.74 -15.33
N CYS A 223 -3.90 2.36 -14.35
CA CYS A 223 -4.98 3.22 -13.88
C CYS A 223 -4.48 4.54 -13.28
N ASN A 224 -3.44 4.52 -12.46
CA ASN A 224 -2.85 5.72 -11.86
C ASN A 224 -2.20 6.63 -12.92
N SER A 225 -1.59 6.05 -13.96
CA SER A 225 -1.03 6.81 -15.09
C SER A 225 -2.11 7.56 -15.88
N LEU A 226 -3.29 6.96 -16.05
CA LEU A 226 -4.42 7.61 -16.71
C LEU A 226 -4.91 8.83 -15.92
N ILE A 227 -5.02 8.71 -14.60
CA ILE A 227 -5.38 9.84 -13.73
C ILE A 227 -4.27 10.90 -13.72
N ALA A 228 -2.99 10.49 -13.69
CA ALA A 228 -1.85 11.41 -13.77
C ALA A 228 -1.85 12.20 -15.10
N ALA A 229 -2.16 11.54 -16.21
CA ALA A 229 -2.31 12.18 -17.51
C ALA A 229 -3.47 13.19 -17.50
N GLN A 230 -4.61 12.87 -16.87
CA GLN A 230 -5.71 13.83 -16.71
C GLN A 230 -5.31 15.03 -15.86
N VAL A 231 -4.54 14.84 -14.79
CA VAL A 231 -4.01 15.95 -13.97
C VAL A 231 -3.12 16.86 -14.80
N LEU A 232 -2.23 16.31 -15.64
CA LEU A 232 -1.37 17.10 -16.52
C LEU A 232 -2.17 17.83 -17.61
N TYR A 233 -3.14 17.15 -18.22
CA TYR A 233 -3.98 17.72 -19.26
C TYR A 233 -4.85 18.88 -18.75
N TYR A 234 -5.47 18.71 -17.58
CA TYR A 234 -6.32 19.73 -16.96
C TYR A 234 -5.59 20.67 -16.00
N TRP A 235 -4.24 20.71 -16.02
CA TRP A 235 -3.43 21.50 -15.08
C TRP A 235 -3.81 22.98 -15.05
N ASN A 236 -4.15 23.53 -16.22
CA ASN A 236 -4.56 24.93 -16.39
C ASN A 236 -6.09 25.14 -16.38
N CYS A 237 -6.86 24.08 -16.18
CA CYS A 237 -8.33 24.10 -16.17
C CYS A 237 -8.82 24.07 -14.72
N SER A 238 -8.56 25.12 -13.94
CA SER A 238 -9.09 25.24 -12.58
C SER A 238 -10.49 25.88 -12.58
N PRO A 239 -11.44 25.44 -11.74
CA PRO A 239 -12.74 26.09 -11.59
C PRO A 239 -12.63 27.60 -11.27
N ALA A 240 -11.54 28.04 -10.63
CA ALA A 240 -11.26 29.45 -10.37
C ALA A 240 -10.97 30.29 -11.63
N LEU A 241 -10.44 29.67 -12.70
CA LEU A 241 -10.17 30.36 -13.98
C LEU A 241 -11.44 30.50 -14.82
N ARG A 242 -12.41 29.58 -14.67
CA ARG A 242 -13.68 29.64 -15.39
C ARG A 242 -14.60 30.74 -14.85
N LYS A 243 -14.65 30.93 -13.53
CA LYS A 243 -15.40 32.03 -12.87
C LYS A 243 -14.83 33.43 -13.15
N LYS A 244 -13.58 33.53 -13.64
CA LYS A 244 -12.96 34.80 -14.04
C LYS A 244 -13.21 35.16 -15.52
N ARG A 245 -13.80 34.23 -16.28
CA ARG A 245 -14.02 34.33 -17.74
C ARG A 245 -15.50 34.47 -18.12
N GLU A 246 -16.40 34.28 -17.15
CA GLU A 246 -17.83 34.62 -17.18
C GLU A 246 -18.04 35.96 -16.47
#